data_AF-A0A7W5C117-F1
#
_entry.id   AF-A0A7W5C117-F1
#
_cell.length_a   1.000
_cell.length_b   1.000
_cell.length_c   1.000
_cell.angle_alpha   90.00
_cell.angle_beta   90.00
_cell.angle_gamma   90.00
#
_symmetry.space_group_name_H-M   'P 1'
#
loop_
_entity.id
_entity.type
_entity.pdbx_description
1 polymer ?
#
loop_
_entity_poly.entity_id
_entity_poly.type
_entity_poly.pdbx_seq_one_letter_code
_entity_poly.pdbx_strand_id
1 'polypeptide(L)'
;MATGRESLLWRKRLERRGWVSLRRGAAPGNRVVEYHVVWQGWLISGRVLLGHRDRRWEWWEPGSPTYLLERRHDVTEGVWRYCRRRAAQLGQVARRVPW
;
A
#
# COMPACT_ATOMS: atom_id res chain seq x y z
N MET A 1 1.14 12.30 -21.66
CA MET A 1 0.10 11.29 -21.44
C MET A 1 0.77 9.93 -21.43
N ALA A 2 1.23 9.48 -20.26
CA ALA A 2 1.86 8.16 -20.19
C ALA A 2 0.74 7.11 -20.09
N THR A 3 0.63 6.32 -21.14
CA THR A 3 -0.43 5.33 -21.33
C THR A 3 -0.39 4.28 -20.22
N GLY A 4 -1.57 3.82 -19.76
CA GLY A 4 -1.75 2.89 -18.62
C GLY A 4 -1.04 1.53 -18.68
N ARG A 5 -0.11 1.30 -19.63
CA ARG A 5 0.81 0.15 -19.65
C ARG A 5 2.03 0.34 -18.74
N GLU A 6 2.55 1.56 -18.57
CA GLU A 6 3.70 1.79 -17.68
C GLU A 6 3.33 1.59 -16.21
N SER A 7 2.10 1.97 -15.83
CA SER A 7 1.53 1.75 -14.50
C SER A 7 1.32 0.26 -14.16
N LEU A 8 1.26 -0.63 -15.15
CA LEU A 8 1.15 -2.08 -14.91
C LEU A 8 2.51 -2.76 -14.65
N LEU A 9 3.62 -2.13 -15.06
CA LEU A 9 4.94 -2.76 -14.98
C LEU A 9 5.57 -2.63 -13.59
N TRP A 10 5.35 -1.54 -12.87
CA TRP A 10 5.99 -1.33 -11.55
C TRP A 10 5.56 -2.40 -10.54
N ARG A 11 4.26 -2.73 -10.47
CA ARG A 11 3.75 -3.81 -9.60
C ARG A 11 4.43 -5.13 -9.93
N LYS A 12 4.42 -5.54 -11.20
CA LYS A 12 5.05 -6.80 -11.63
C LYS A 12 6.55 -6.84 -11.28
N ARG A 13 7.27 -5.71 -11.40
CA ARG A 13 8.67 -5.60 -10.98
C ARG A 13 8.84 -5.77 -9.47
N LEU A 14 7.94 -5.22 -8.65
CA LEU A 14 7.98 -5.41 -7.20
C LEU A 14 7.61 -6.84 -6.79
N GLU A 15 6.63 -7.46 -7.43
CA GLU A 15 6.28 -8.86 -7.17
C GLU A 15 7.47 -9.80 -7.40
N ARG A 16 8.23 -9.61 -8.49
CA ARG A 16 9.48 -10.35 -8.72
C ARG A 16 10.55 -10.13 -7.65
N ARG A 17 10.43 -9.07 -6.84
CA ARG A 17 11.32 -8.74 -5.70
C ARG A 17 10.75 -9.19 -4.35
N GLY A 18 9.76 -10.08 -4.36
CA GLY A 18 9.15 -10.67 -3.16
C GLY A 18 8.08 -9.78 -2.51
N TRP A 19 7.51 -8.84 -3.25
CA TRP A 19 6.31 -8.13 -2.80
C TRP A 19 5.04 -8.93 -3.12
N VAL A 20 4.04 -8.82 -2.27
CA VAL A 20 2.74 -9.48 -2.41
C VAL A 20 1.73 -8.48 -2.97
N SER A 21 0.99 -8.88 -4.00
CA SER A 21 -0.11 -8.09 -4.53
C SER A 21 -1.27 -8.01 -3.54
N LEU A 22 -1.85 -6.82 -3.37
CA LEU A 22 -3.11 -6.67 -2.64
C LEU A 22 -4.27 -7.41 -3.32
N ARG A 23 -4.16 -7.75 -4.61
CA ARG A 23 -5.14 -8.63 -5.30
C ARG A 23 -4.99 -10.10 -4.92
N ARG A 24 -3.82 -10.51 -4.41
CA ARG A 24 -3.51 -11.90 -4.04
C ARG A 24 -3.62 -12.17 -2.54
N GLY A 25 -3.40 -11.16 -1.70
CA GLY A 25 -3.43 -11.36 -0.25
C GLY A 25 -3.49 -10.05 0.52
N ALA A 26 -4.18 -10.10 1.65
CA ALA A 26 -4.22 -8.99 2.61
C ALA A 26 -2.88 -8.81 3.31
N ALA A 27 -2.56 -7.55 3.64
CA ALA A 27 -1.44 -7.27 4.53
C ALA A 27 -1.78 -7.78 5.94
N PRO A 28 -0.84 -8.44 6.63
CA PRO A 28 -1.06 -8.98 7.96
C PRO A 28 -1.17 -7.88 9.03
N GLY A 29 -1.99 -8.14 10.05
CA GLY A 29 -2.21 -7.23 11.17
C GLY A 29 -1.06 -7.14 12.18
N ASN A 30 -0.32 -8.23 12.37
CA ASN A 30 0.54 -8.44 13.53
C ASN A 30 2.02 -8.08 13.30
N ARG A 31 2.38 -7.54 12.13
CA ARG A 31 3.77 -7.18 11.80
C ARG A 31 3.81 -5.90 10.99
N VAL A 32 4.93 -5.18 11.09
CA VAL A 32 5.17 -3.99 10.27
C VAL A 32 5.30 -4.42 8.82
N VAL A 33 4.50 -3.82 7.95
CA VAL A 33 4.58 -3.99 6.50
C VAL A 33 5.04 -2.70 5.85
N GLU A 34 5.75 -2.86 4.73
CA GLU A 34 5.95 -1.79 3.76
C GLU A 34 4.90 -1.95 2.66
N TYR A 35 4.35 -0.84 2.18
CA TYR A 35 3.35 -0.89 1.11
C TYR A 35 3.50 0.25 0.10
N HIS A 36 2.98 -0.02 -1.09
CA HIS A 36 2.81 0.94 -2.18
C HIS A 36 1.44 0.73 -2.79
N VAL A 37 0.63 1.79 -2.84
CA VAL A 37 -0.77 1.75 -3.30
C VAL A 37 -1.01 2.92 -4.24
N VAL A 38 -1.68 2.65 -5.36
CA VAL A 38 -2.22 3.67 -6.25
C VAL A 38 -3.69 3.88 -5.92
N TRP A 39 -4.02 5.10 -5.50
CA TRP A 39 -5.37 5.49 -5.09
C TRP A 39 -5.65 6.91 -5.59
N GLN A 40 -6.75 7.10 -6.32
CA GLN A 40 -7.18 8.41 -6.84
C GLN A 40 -6.08 9.23 -7.55
N GLY A 41 -5.23 8.57 -8.34
CA GLY A 41 -4.13 9.26 -9.05
C GLY A 41 -2.92 9.61 -8.18
N TRP A 42 -2.83 9.06 -6.97
CA TRP A 42 -1.68 9.18 -6.08
C TRP A 42 -1.00 7.84 -5.87
N LEU A 43 0.34 7.84 -5.85
CA LEU A 43 1.12 6.72 -5.32
C LEU A 43 1.41 7.00 -3.85
N ILE A 44 0.72 6.25 -3.00
CA ILE A 44 0.84 6.28 -1.56
C ILE A 44 1.81 5.18 -1.14
N SER A 45 2.85 5.54 -0.40
CA SER A 45 3.87 4.62 0.08
C SER A 45 4.03 4.77 1.58
N GLY A 46 4.22 3.67 2.30
CA GLY A 46 4.34 3.78 3.74
C GLY A 46 4.80 2.52 4.44
N ARG A 47 4.92 2.66 5.76
CA ARG A 47 5.15 1.55 6.70
C ARG A 47 4.10 1.61 7.79
N VAL A 48 3.46 0.48 8.06
CA VAL A 48 2.37 0.41 9.03
C VAL A 48 2.37 -0.92 9.79
N LEU A 49 1.96 -0.86 11.06
CA LEU A 49 1.51 -2.01 11.84
C LEU A 49 -0.01 -1.92 11.99
N LEU A 50 -0.75 -2.71 11.20
CA LEU A 50 -2.22 -2.59 11.10
C LEU A 50 -2.95 -2.93 12.41
N GLY A 51 -2.41 -3.84 13.21
CA GLY A 51 -3.03 -4.29 14.48
C GLY A 51 -2.85 -3.35 15.67
N HIS A 52 -2.01 -2.31 15.56
CA HIS A 52 -1.77 -1.35 16.66
C HIS A 52 -2.61 -0.06 16.51
N ARG A 53 -3.33 0.10 15.40
CA ARG A 53 -4.12 1.30 15.13
C ARG A 53 -5.56 1.11 15.61
N ASP A 54 -6.24 2.22 15.93
CA ASP A 54 -7.67 2.20 16.23
C ASP A 54 -8.43 1.90 14.94
N ARG A 55 -8.56 0.60 14.65
CA ARG A 55 -9.06 0.06 13.39
C ARG A 55 -10.44 0.62 13.04
N ARG A 56 -11.25 1.01 14.02
CA ARG A 56 -12.64 1.38 13.79
C ARG A 56 -12.76 2.74 13.10
N TRP A 57 -11.97 3.73 13.53
CA TRP A 57 -11.95 5.05 12.91
C TRP A 57 -11.21 5.04 11.57
N GLU A 58 -10.03 4.44 11.52
CA GLU A 58 -9.23 4.41 10.30
C GLU A 58 -9.89 3.65 9.15
N TRP A 59 -10.72 2.65 9.45
CA TRP A 59 -11.46 1.91 8.41
C TRP A 59 -12.36 2.80 7.55
N TRP A 60 -12.87 3.89 8.13
CA TRP A 60 -13.73 4.86 7.45
C TRP A 60 -12.99 6.10 6.95
N GLU A 61 -11.80 6.37 7.45
CA GLU A 61 -10.95 7.49 7.04
C GLU A 61 -10.32 7.24 5.66
N PRO A 62 -10.73 7.96 4.61
CA PRO A 62 -10.19 7.77 3.27
C PRO A 62 -8.67 8.04 3.23
N GLY A 63 -7.92 7.13 2.61
CA GLY A 63 -6.47 7.27 2.48
C GLY A 63 -5.67 6.84 3.72
N SER A 64 -6.32 6.42 4.81
CA SER A 64 -5.64 5.77 5.93
C SER A 64 -5.02 4.43 5.48
N PRO A 65 -3.97 3.93 6.15
CA PRO A 65 -3.39 2.64 5.82
C PRO A 65 -4.40 1.48 5.92
N THR A 66 -5.28 1.52 6.92
CA THR A 66 -6.34 0.50 7.11
C THR A 66 -7.34 0.54 5.95
N TYR A 67 -7.78 1.74 5.56
CA TYR A 67 -8.65 1.93 4.40
C TYR A 67 -8.01 1.42 3.10
N LEU A 68 -6.72 1.73 2.87
CA LEU A 68 -6.01 1.37 1.65
C LEU A 68 -5.68 -0.12 1.55
N LEU A 69 -5.28 -0.76 2.65
CA LEU A 69 -4.78 -2.14 2.64
C LEU A 69 -5.85 -3.19 2.94
N GLU A 70 -6.79 -2.89 3.84
CA GLU A 70 -7.86 -3.81 4.23
C GLU A 70 -9.12 -3.57 3.39
N ARG A 71 -9.66 -2.32 3.38
CA ARG A 71 -10.90 -2.00 2.66
C ARG A 71 -10.73 -1.92 1.14
N ARG A 72 -9.58 -1.42 0.66
CA ARG A 72 -9.16 -1.37 -0.77
C ARG A 72 -10.13 -0.64 -1.71
N HIS A 73 -10.94 0.26 -1.17
CA HIS A 73 -11.89 1.03 -1.96
C HIS A 73 -11.17 2.00 -2.91
N ASP A 74 -11.51 1.98 -4.20
CA ASP A 74 -10.88 2.74 -5.29
C ASP A 74 -9.36 2.56 -5.43
N VAL A 75 -8.80 1.49 -4.84
CA VAL A 75 -7.40 1.14 -5.02
C VAL A 75 -7.22 0.50 -6.39
N THR A 76 -6.51 1.20 -7.27
CA THR A 76 -6.28 0.71 -8.64
C THR A 76 -5.23 -0.41 -8.65
N GLU A 77 -4.13 -0.21 -7.94
CA GLU A 77 -3.02 -1.14 -7.83
C GLU A 77 -2.40 -1.05 -6.43
N GLY A 78 -1.86 -2.15 -5.92
CA GLY A 78 -1.09 -2.08 -4.70
C GLY A 78 -0.36 -3.36 -4.33
N VAL A 79 0.71 -3.18 -3.57
CA VAL A 79 1.58 -4.25 -3.09
C VAL A 79 2.02 -3.97 -1.66
N TRP A 80 2.35 -5.05 -0.95
CA TRP A 80 2.93 -4.98 0.37
C TRP A 80 4.04 -6.02 0.53
N ARG A 81 4.88 -5.85 1.54
CA ARG A 81 5.80 -6.88 2.02
C ARG A 81 6.04 -6.71 3.51
N TYR A 82 6.56 -7.73 4.17
CA TYR A 82 7.10 -7.56 5.52
C TYR A 82 8.25 -6.55 5.51
N CYS A 83 8.22 -5.63 6.47
CA CYS A 83 9.30 -4.69 6.68
C CYS A 83 10.58 -5.45 7.06
N ARG A 84 11.67 -5.20 6.34
CA ARG A 84 12.95 -5.90 6.57
C ARG A 84 13.67 -5.41 7.83
N ARG A 85 13.36 -4.19 8.29
CA ARG A 85 13.97 -3.56 9.47
C ARG A 85 12.90 -3.36 10.54
N ARG A 86 13.06 -4.03 11.69
CA ARG A 86 12.13 -3.91 12.82
C ARG A 86 12.04 -2.49 13.40
N ALA A 87 13.14 -1.74 13.37
CA ALA A 87 13.19 -0.34 13.83
C ALA A 87 12.80 0.69 12.75
N ALA A 88 12.15 0.27 11.66
CA ALA A 88 11.79 1.20 10.60
C ALA A 88 10.68 2.16 11.08
N GLN A 89 10.90 3.46 10.88
CA GLN A 89 9.92 4.49 11.20
C GLN A 89 8.62 4.25 10.43
N LEU A 90 7.51 4.27 11.18
CA LEU A 90 6.15 4.22 10.64
C LEU A 90 5.80 5.56 10.01
N GLY A 91 4.91 5.52 9.02
CA GLY A 91 4.45 6.73 8.34
C GLY A 91 4.03 6.46 6.91
N GLN A 92 3.40 7.46 6.32
CA GLN A 92 2.88 7.44 4.97
C GLN A 92 3.32 8.71 4.24
N VAL A 93 3.70 8.54 2.98
CA VAL A 93 3.95 9.64 2.04
C VAL A 93 3.10 9.44 0.80
N ALA A 94 2.60 10.53 0.25
CA ALA A 94 1.82 10.53 -0.99
C ALA A 94 2.53 11.38 -2.03
N ARG A 95 2.59 10.89 -3.26
CA ARG A 95 3.06 11.66 -4.42
C ARG A 95 2.14 11.46 -5.61
N ARG A 96 1.98 12.48 -6.44
CA ARG A 96 1.14 12.38 -7.63
C ARG A 96 1.69 11.36 -8.62
N VAL A 97 0.74 10.67 -9.23
CA VAL A 97 0.82 10.01 -10.54
C VAL A 97 1.47 10.85 -11.64
N PRO A 98 2.71 10.66 -12.14
CA PRO A 98 3.19 11.51 -13.26
C PRO A 98 2.64 11.09 -14.63
N TRP A 99 1.76 10.09 -14.71
CA TRP A 99 1.28 9.50 -15.96
C TRP A 99 -0.18 9.81 -16.28
#